data_AF-A0A9D4Q700-F1
#
_entry.id   AF-A0A9D4Q700-F1
#
_cell.length_a   1.000
_cell.length_b   1.000
_cell.length_c   1.000
_cell.angle_alpha   90.00
_cell.angle_beta   90.00
_cell.angle_gamma   90.00
#
_symmetry.space_group_name_H-M   'P 1'
#
loop_
_entity.id
_entity.type
_entity.pdbx_description
1 polymer ?
#
loop_
_entity_poly.entity_id
_entity_poly.type
_entity_poly.pdbx_seq_one_letter_code
_entity_poly.pdbx_strand_id
1 'polypeptide(L)'
;MSNLPCNTELTQHSQEQVTSRKSFMLPPLPIDDLKVVFRPRDGLNLSEWPQHFIARAIGMAAQLPDITLHQLTIRIRQDQNVAVVSTPDEEIAARLQKIKVLCLSTSSTKFRHTWQLRMLPAKE
;
A
#
# COMPACT_ATOMS: atom_id res chain seq x y z
N MET A 1 39.70 52.73 -15.80
CA MET A 1 39.43 51.97 -17.04
C MET A 1 38.76 50.68 -16.65
N SER A 2 37.69 50.35 -17.37
CA SER A 2 36.55 49.57 -16.93
C SER A 2 36.78 48.06 -16.82
N ASN A 3 36.28 47.51 -15.71
CA ASN A 3 35.40 46.34 -15.57
C ASN A 3 35.58 45.15 -16.53
N LEU A 4 35.94 44.00 -15.95
CA LEU A 4 35.42 42.68 -16.33
C LEU A 4 34.42 42.24 -15.24
N PRO A 5 33.25 41.74 -15.64
CA PRO A 5 32.86 40.44 -15.15
C PRO A 5 32.42 39.47 -16.25
N CYS A 6 32.54 38.19 -15.88
CA CYS A 6 32.25 36.98 -16.62
C CYS A 6 30.75 36.65 -16.51
N ASN A 7 30.09 36.59 -17.65
CA ASN A 7 28.71 36.15 -17.88
C ASN A 7 28.51 36.13 -19.40
N THR A 8 27.75 35.29 -20.07
CA THR A 8 26.85 34.16 -19.79
C THR A 8 26.39 33.68 -21.19
N GLU A 9 25.75 32.51 -21.26
CA GLU A 9 24.88 32.03 -22.36
C GLU A 9 25.53 31.36 -23.58
N LEU A 10 25.33 30.04 -23.69
CA LEU A 10 24.60 29.50 -24.84
C LEU A 10 23.58 28.45 -24.38
N THR A 11 22.36 28.76 -24.78
CA THR A 11 21.06 28.16 -24.51
C THR A 11 20.91 26.81 -25.19
N GLN A 12 20.47 25.78 -24.46
CA GLN A 12 19.67 24.70 -25.05
C GLN A 12 18.44 24.45 -24.17
N HIS A 13 17.35 25.05 -24.63
CA HIS A 13 15.98 24.81 -24.22
C HIS A 13 15.65 23.31 -24.38
N SER A 14 15.44 22.60 -23.27
CA SER A 14 14.53 21.46 -23.20
C SER A 14 13.49 21.82 -22.15
N GLN A 15 12.41 22.40 -22.64
CA GLN A 15 11.26 22.83 -21.86
C GLN A 15 10.45 21.58 -21.53
N GLU A 16 10.92 20.79 -20.57
CA GLU A 16 10.08 19.79 -19.92
C GLU A 16 9.03 20.54 -19.11
N GLN A 17 7.83 20.62 -19.68
CA GLN A 17 6.62 21.01 -18.98
C GLN A 17 6.51 20.17 -17.71
N VAL A 18 6.89 20.76 -16.58
CA VAL A 18 6.53 20.26 -15.25
C VAL A 18 5.02 20.49 -15.13
N THR A 19 4.23 19.61 -15.73
CA THR A 19 2.85 19.43 -15.30
C THR A 19 2.97 19.03 -13.84
N SER A 20 2.67 19.96 -12.93
CA SER A 20 2.47 19.68 -11.53
C SER A 20 1.31 18.68 -11.44
N ARG A 21 1.64 17.40 -11.62
CA ARG A 21 0.75 16.30 -11.27
C ARG A 21 0.56 16.50 -9.77
N LYS A 22 -0.59 17.07 -9.42
CA LYS A 22 -1.12 17.07 -8.06
C LYS A 22 -1.16 15.60 -7.68
N SER A 23 -0.07 15.10 -7.09
CA SER A 23 -0.05 13.75 -6.56
C SER A 23 -1.11 13.78 -5.49
N PHE A 24 -2.27 13.20 -5.77
CA PHE A 24 -3.28 12.90 -4.77
C PHE A 24 -2.62 11.90 -3.82
N MET A 25 -1.80 12.44 -2.92
CA MET A 25 -1.23 11.66 -1.85
C MET A 25 -2.43 11.30 -0.98
N LEU A 26 -2.74 10.01 -0.96
CA LEU A 26 -3.65 9.47 0.04
C LEU A 26 -3.21 10.03 1.40
N PRO A 27 -4.15 10.42 2.28
CA PRO A 27 -3.81 10.96 3.60
C PRO A 27 -2.81 10.01 4.27
N PRO A 28 -1.91 10.43 5.15
CA PRO A 28 -1.03 9.49 5.84
C PRO A 28 -1.84 8.40 6.56
N LEU A 29 -1.28 7.19 6.70
CA LEU A 29 -1.89 6.21 7.60
C LEU A 29 -1.78 6.75 9.03
N PRO A 30 -2.71 6.42 9.94
CA PRO A 30 -2.61 6.80 11.35
C PRO A 30 -1.22 6.42 11.89
N ILE A 31 -0.58 7.35 12.61
CA ILE A 31 0.84 7.20 13.00
C ILE A 31 0.98 6.14 14.08
N ASP A 32 0.11 6.18 15.09
CA ASP A 32 0.14 5.32 16.28
C ASP A 32 -0.37 3.89 16.04
N ASP A 33 -0.95 3.63 14.87
CA ASP A 33 -1.45 2.32 14.51
C ASP A 33 -0.33 1.33 14.17
N LEU A 34 -0.56 0.06 14.53
CA LEU A 34 0.23 -1.07 14.07
C LEU A 34 -0.03 -1.33 12.58
N LYS A 35 1.06 -1.49 11.82
CA LYS A 35 1.01 -1.69 10.37
C LYS A 35 1.42 -3.10 10.02
N VAL A 36 0.46 -3.88 9.50
CA VAL A 36 0.71 -5.20 8.93
C VAL A 36 0.81 -5.08 7.42
N VAL A 37 1.98 -5.41 6.89
CA VAL A 37 2.27 -5.37 5.45
C VAL A 37 2.14 -6.76 4.87
N PHE A 38 1.27 -6.89 3.88
CA PHE A 38 1.00 -8.10 3.12
C PHE A 38 1.64 -7.97 1.73
N ARG A 39 2.58 -8.86 1.43
CA ARG A 39 3.12 -9.04 0.08
C ARG A 39 2.71 -10.40 -0.48
N PRO A 40 2.00 -10.47 -1.61
CA PRO A 40 1.72 -11.72 -2.28
C PRO A 40 3.01 -12.42 -2.69
N ARG A 41 3.00 -13.76 -2.68
CA ARG A 41 4.01 -14.61 -3.31
C ARG A 41 3.43 -15.31 -4.54
N ASP A 42 4.26 -16.11 -5.20
CA ASP A 42 3.85 -17.02 -6.28
C ASP A 42 3.25 -16.31 -7.50
N GLY A 43 3.66 -15.06 -7.76
CA GLY A 43 3.24 -14.30 -8.93
C GLY A 43 1.85 -13.66 -8.84
N LEU A 44 1.17 -13.73 -7.68
CA LEU A 44 -0.13 -13.07 -7.51
C LEU A 44 0.00 -11.54 -7.66
N ASN A 45 -0.78 -10.98 -8.58
CA ASN A 45 -0.80 -9.55 -8.86
C ASN A 45 -2.09 -8.89 -8.32
N LEU A 46 -1.95 -7.98 -7.35
CA LEU A 46 -3.07 -7.25 -6.73
C LEU A 46 -3.74 -6.25 -7.67
N SER A 47 -3.13 -5.87 -8.79
CA SER A 47 -3.79 -5.01 -9.77
C SER A 47 -4.94 -5.73 -10.50
N GLU A 48 -4.91 -7.06 -10.54
CA GLU A 48 -5.93 -7.88 -11.21
C GLU A 48 -7.19 -8.09 -10.37
N TRP A 49 -7.15 -7.65 -9.10
CA TRP A 49 -8.21 -7.89 -8.12
C TRP A 49 -8.80 -6.57 -7.62
N PRO A 50 -10.14 -6.47 -7.51
CA PRO A 50 -10.74 -5.30 -6.90
C PRO A 50 -10.37 -5.20 -5.41
N GLN A 51 -10.13 -3.97 -4.94
CA GLN A 51 -9.66 -3.72 -3.58
C GLN A 51 -10.56 -4.30 -2.49
N HIS A 52 -11.89 -4.26 -2.69
CA HIS A 52 -12.86 -4.81 -1.74
C HIS A 52 -12.77 -6.34 -1.60
N PHE A 53 -12.41 -7.08 -2.66
CA PHE A 53 -12.19 -8.53 -2.57
C PHE A 53 -10.96 -8.85 -1.74
N ILE A 54 -9.86 -8.11 -1.94
CA ILE A 54 -8.64 -8.27 -1.17
C ILE A 54 -8.89 -7.95 0.31
N ALA A 55 -9.55 -6.82 0.59
CA ALA A 55 -9.91 -6.40 1.95
C ALA A 55 -10.77 -7.46 2.67
N ARG A 56 -11.79 -7.98 1.97
CA ARG A 56 -12.64 -9.05 2.51
C ARG A 56 -11.85 -10.34 2.76
N ALA A 57 -10.98 -10.74 1.85
CA ALA A 57 -10.14 -11.93 2.02
C ALA A 57 -9.21 -11.79 3.23
N ILE A 58 -8.63 -10.61 3.45
CA ILE A 58 -7.83 -10.29 4.63
C ILE A 58 -8.65 -10.45 5.91
N GLY A 59 -9.86 -9.87 5.95
CA GLY A 59 -10.76 -9.99 7.10
C GLY A 59 -11.13 -11.44 7.40
N MET A 60 -11.52 -12.19 6.37
CA MET A 60 -11.84 -13.62 6.50
C MET A 60 -10.65 -14.44 7.00
N ALA A 61 -9.44 -14.20 6.47
CA ALA A 61 -8.25 -14.93 6.89
C ALA A 61 -7.82 -14.60 8.33
N ALA A 62 -8.05 -13.36 8.77
CA ALA A 62 -7.87 -12.95 10.17
C ALA A 62 -9.02 -13.40 11.08
N GLN A 63 -10.09 -14.02 10.53
CA GLN A 63 -11.31 -14.43 11.22
C GLN A 63 -12.05 -13.25 11.89
N LEU A 64 -11.89 -12.04 11.35
CA LEU A 64 -12.50 -10.83 11.92
C LEU A 64 -13.99 -10.78 11.58
N PRO A 65 -14.84 -10.34 12.52
CA PRO A 65 -16.24 -10.08 12.20
C PRO A 65 -16.34 -8.86 11.28
N ASP A 66 -17.35 -8.80 10.42
CA ASP A 66 -17.50 -7.75 9.41
C ASP A 66 -17.52 -6.33 10.01
N ILE A 67 -18.07 -6.18 11.22
CA ILE A 67 -18.08 -4.90 11.96
C ILE A 67 -16.67 -4.36 12.24
N THR A 68 -15.70 -5.26 12.46
CA THR A 68 -14.32 -4.91 12.80
C THR A 68 -13.52 -4.57 11.55
N LEU A 69 -13.90 -5.10 10.38
CA LEU A 69 -13.28 -4.73 9.11
C LEU A 69 -13.43 -3.24 8.80
N HIS A 70 -14.54 -2.63 9.19
CA HIS A 70 -14.78 -1.20 9.00
C HIS A 70 -13.88 -0.29 9.86
N GLN A 71 -13.33 -0.83 10.95
CA GLN A 71 -12.41 -0.12 11.83
C GLN A 71 -10.96 -0.19 11.34
N LEU A 72 -10.68 -1.07 10.36
CA LEU A 72 -9.35 -1.20 9.77
C LEU A 72 -9.15 -0.21 8.64
N THR A 73 -8.00 0.46 8.63
CA THR A 73 -7.57 1.21 7.46
C THR A 73 -6.74 0.30 6.56
N ILE A 74 -7.35 -0.17 5.46
CA ILE A 74 -6.70 -1.03 4.47
C ILE A 74 -6.29 -0.19 3.26
N ARG A 75 -5.02 -0.29 2.86
CA ARG A 75 -4.48 0.35 1.66
C ARG A 75 -3.81 -0.64 0.75
N ILE A 76 -4.25 -0.67 -0.50
CA ILE A 76 -3.70 -1.56 -1.52
C ILE A 76 -2.95 -0.69 -2.53
N ARG A 77 -1.62 -0.85 -2.55
CA ARG A 77 -0.72 -0.24 -3.51
C ARG A 77 -0.48 -1.23 -4.64
N GLN A 78 -1.31 -1.15 -5.67
CA GLN A 78 -1.28 -2.05 -6.82
C GLN A 78 0.04 -1.91 -7.62
N ASP A 79 0.60 -0.69 -7.69
CA ASP A 79 1.89 -0.39 -8.31
C ASP A 79 3.07 -1.12 -7.65
N GLN A 80 2.99 -1.33 -6.34
CA GLN A 80 4.04 -2.02 -5.56
C GLN A 80 3.69 -3.47 -5.25
N ASN A 81 2.52 -3.93 -5.67
CA ASN A 81 1.94 -5.22 -5.30
C ASN A 81 1.95 -5.46 -3.77
N VAL A 82 1.53 -4.46 -2.99
CA VAL A 82 1.51 -4.50 -1.52
C VAL A 82 0.13 -4.11 -0.98
N ALA A 83 -0.34 -4.82 0.03
CA ALA A 83 -1.43 -4.36 0.88
C ALA A 83 -0.91 -4.01 2.28
N VAL A 84 -1.36 -2.91 2.85
CA VAL A 84 -1.02 -2.45 4.20
C VAL A 84 -2.31 -2.32 4.98
N VAL A 85 -2.37 -2.97 6.14
CA VAL A 85 -3.47 -2.86 7.08
C VAL A 85 -2.98 -2.14 8.31
N SER A 86 -3.68 -1.08 8.68
CA SER A 86 -3.42 -0.26 9.87
C SER A 86 -4.53 -0.51 10.88
N THR A 87 -4.15 -0.79 12.12
CA THR A 87 -5.08 -1.01 13.23
C THR A 87 -4.50 -0.49 14.55
N PRO A 88 -5.32 0.12 15.42
CA PRO A 88 -4.90 0.46 16.78
C PRO A 88 -4.95 -0.74 17.74
N ASP A 89 -5.49 -1.89 17.32
CA ASP A 89 -5.70 -3.05 18.17
C ASP A 89 -4.58 -4.10 17.98
N GLU A 90 -3.83 -4.34 19.06
CA GLU A 90 -2.74 -5.32 19.10
C GLU A 90 -3.19 -6.75 18.85
N GLU A 91 -4.37 -7.16 19.35
CA GLU A 91 -4.91 -8.50 19.12
C GLU A 91 -5.24 -8.69 17.64
N ILE A 92 -5.86 -7.69 17.01
CA ILE A 92 -6.17 -7.73 15.58
C ILE A 92 -4.87 -7.75 14.77
N ALA A 93 -3.89 -6.93 15.11
CA ALA A 93 -2.58 -6.96 14.44
C ALA A 93 -1.90 -8.34 14.57
N ALA A 94 -1.96 -8.97 15.75
CA ALA A 94 -1.42 -10.32 15.97
C ALA A 94 -2.16 -11.39 15.15
N ARG A 95 -3.48 -11.26 14.98
CA ARG A 95 -4.28 -12.16 14.12
C ARG A 95 -3.95 -11.98 12.65
N LEU A 96 -3.81 -10.74 12.20
CA LEU A 96 -3.40 -10.40 10.83
C LEU A 96 -2.02 -10.99 10.50
N GLN A 97 -1.05 -10.92 11.43
CA GLN A 97 0.28 -11.53 11.26
C GLN A 97 0.27 -13.05 11.11
N LYS A 98 -0.71 -13.74 11.70
CA LYS A 98 -0.82 -15.21 11.62
C LYS A 98 -1.33 -15.68 10.27
N ILE A 99 -1.84 -14.79 9.42
CA ILE A 99 -2.25 -15.13 8.06
C ILE A 99 -1.01 -15.56 7.27
N LYS A 100 -0.98 -16.82 6.84
CA LYS A 100 0.08 -17.34 5.94
C LYS A 100 -0.40 -17.48 4.50
N VAL A 101 -1.71 -17.60 4.33
CA VAL A 101 -2.38 -17.91 3.06
C VAL A 101 -3.62 -17.05 2.97
N LEU A 102 -3.81 -16.38 1.85
CA LEU A 102 -5.08 -15.73 1.52
C LEU A 102 -5.71 -16.46 0.35
N CYS A 103 -7.02 -16.70 0.49
CA CYS A 103 -7.85 -17.20 -0.57
C CYS A 103 -8.58 -16.02 -1.20
N LEU A 104 -8.30 -15.75 -2.48
CA LEU A 104 -9.04 -14.78 -3.27
C LEU A 104 -10.06 -15.54 -4.11
N SER A 105 -11.34 -15.22 -3.98
CA SER A 105 -12.39 -15.84 -4.79
C SER A 105 -13.15 -14.78 -5.57
N THR A 106 -13.19 -14.93 -6.89
CA THR A 106 -14.20 -14.28 -7.74
C THR A 106 -15.46 -15.14 -7.76
N SER A 107 -16.56 -14.61 -8.28
CA SER A 107 -17.84 -15.31 -8.46
C SER A 107 -17.75 -16.63 -9.27
N SER A 108 -16.62 -16.94 -9.89
CA SER A 108 -16.42 -18.16 -10.68
C SER A 108 -15.13 -18.94 -10.36
N THR A 109 -14.15 -18.36 -9.64
CA THR A 109 -12.85 -19.04 -9.44
C THR A 109 -12.24 -18.72 -8.07
N LYS A 110 -11.79 -19.77 -7.37
CA LYS A 110 -11.08 -19.67 -6.08
C LYS A 110 -9.59 -19.87 -6.32
N PHE A 111 -8.78 -18.90 -5.90
CA PHE A 111 -7.33 -19.00 -5.92
C PHE A 111 -6.77 -18.94 -4.51
N ARG A 112 -5.80 -19.81 -4.23
CA ARG A 112 -5.13 -19.89 -2.93
C ARG A 112 -3.68 -19.48 -3.11
N HIS A 113 -3.27 -18.39 -2.46
CA HIS A 113 -1.93 -17.84 -2.62
C HIS A 113 -1.24 -17.69 -1.27
N THR A 114 0.08 -17.90 -1.25
CA THR A 114 0.91 -17.68 -0.06
C THR A 114 1.34 -16.22 0.02
N TRP A 115 1.53 -15.71 1.24
CA TRP A 115 1.88 -14.31 1.44
C TRP A 115 3.09 -14.19 2.36
N GLN A 116 3.95 -13.22 2.08
CA GLN A 116 4.99 -12.79 3.01
C GLN A 116 4.45 -11.63 3.85
N LEU A 117 4.46 -11.82 5.16
CA LEU A 117 4.02 -10.79 6.09
C LEU A 117 5.21 -10.17 6.80
N ARG A 118 5.13 -8.87 7.03
CA ARG A 118 6.06 -8.13 7.89
C ARG A 118 5.25 -7.12 8.67
N MET A 119 5.39 -7.13 10.00
CA MET A 119 4.97 -5.98 10.79
C MET A 119 6.03 -4.91 10.75
N LEU A 120 5.56 -3.68 10.65
CA LEU A 120 6.37 -2.51 10.89
C LEU A 120 5.87 -1.87 12.17
N PRO A 121 6.76 -1.55 13.13
CA PRO A 121 6.37 -0.72 14.27
C PRO A 121 5.82 0.61 13.76
N ALA A 122 4.83 1.15 14.47
CA ALA A 122 4.50 2.58 14.38
C ALA A 122 5.81 3.33 14.62
N LYS A 123 6.32 4.03 13.62
CA LYS A 123 7.58 4.77 13.76
C LYS A 123 7.33 5.91 14.75
N GLU A 124 8.12 5.91 15.82
CA GLU A 124 8.39 7.06 16.70
C GLU A 124 8.93 8.26 15.89
#